data_AF-A0A6L4ATE2-F1
#
_entry.id   AF-A0A6L4ATE2-F1
#
_cell.length_a   1.000
_cell.length_b   1.000
_cell.length_c   1.000
_cell.angle_alpha   90.00
_cell.angle_beta   90.00
_cell.angle_gamma   90.00
#
_symmetry.space_group_name_H-M   'P 1'
#
loop_
_entity.id
_entity.type
_entity.pdbx_description
1 polymer ?
#
loop_
_entity_poly.entity_id
_entity_poly.type
_entity_poly.pdbx_seq_one_letter_code
_entity_poly.pdbx_strand_id
1 'polypeptide(L)'
;MSTPRPLRLGTRGSDLALWQSRHVAARIAALPGAPEVELVVIRTAGDNIADVPLSQVAGKAFFTREIEEALLSGEVDLAVHSLKDLATEMPSGLAIGAVLERQDPRDVLLAAAPVTLDTLPAGARVGTSSLRRKALLARARPDLVAVELRGNVPTRIRRLLEGRYDAIVLAAAGVNRLGLTAEVREHLDPERFLPAVAQGAMAVQLRSADSETTRWVASLDDGPTRASTAAERALLGRLEGGCQIPVGAFAEVAGGKLRLRAAVCALDGRRVVAGQRGVLARPAA
;
A
#
# COMPACT_ATOMS: atom_id res chain seq x y z
N MET A 1 -29.35 -7.32 -29.91
CA MET A 1 -29.07 -6.81 -28.55
C MET A 1 -27.66 -6.27 -28.56
N SER A 2 -27.46 -4.98 -28.28
CA SER A 2 -26.11 -4.40 -28.18
C SER A 2 -25.35 -5.15 -27.09
N THR A 3 -24.15 -5.65 -27.39
CA THR A 3 -23.24 -6.13 -26.35
C THR A 3 -23.00 -4.96 -25.39
N PRO A 4 -23.14 -5.17 -24.07
CA PRO A 4 -22.81 -4.11 -23.11
C PRO A 4 -21.34 -3.73 -23.29
N ARG A 5 -21.06 -2.42 -23.28
CA ARG A 5 -19.69 -1.91 -23.39
C ARG A 5 -18.85 -2.48 -22.22
N PRO A 6 -17.61 -2.93 -22.46
CA PRO A 6 -16.76 -3.42 -21.39
C PRO A 6 -16.46 -2.31 -20.38
N LEU A 7 -16.30 -2.71 -19.12
CA LEU A 7 -15.87 -1.84 -18.03
C LEU A 7 -14.35 -1.76 -18.04
N ARG A 8 -13.80 -0.56 -18.28
CA ARG A 8 -12.35 -0.37 -18.47
C ARG A 8 -11.67 -0.10 -17.13
N LEU A 9 -10.81 -1.00 -16.69
CA LEU A 9 -10.07 -0.93 -15.43
C LEU A 9 -8.62 -0.48 -15.70
N GLY A 10 -8.31 0.76 -15.32
CA GLY A 10 -6.98 1.34 -15.41
C GLY A 10 -6.00 0.77 -14.38
N THR A 11 -4.79 0.43 -14.82
CA THR A 11 -3.77 -0.15 -13.94
C THR A 11 -2.35 0.17 -14.37
N ARG A 12 -1.40 0.12 -13.44
CA ARG A 12 0.03 0.19 -13.75
C ARG A 12 0.51 -1.14 -14.35
N GLY A 13 1.60 -1.09 -15.11
CA GLY A 13 2.17 -2.28 -15.76
C GLY A 13 2.96 -3.23 -14.85
N SER A 14 3.14 -2.93 -13.57
CA SER A 14 3.91 -3.80 -12.66
C SER A 14 3.13 -5.09 -12.30
N ASP A 15 3.83 -6.20 -12.07
CA ASP A 15 3.21 -7.49 -11.72
C ASP A 15 2.23 -7.40 -10.55
N LEU A 16 2.58 -6.62 -9.51
CA LEU A 16 1.70 -6.43 -8.36
C LEU A 16 0.44 -5.66 -8.75
N ALA A 17 0.56 -4.58 -9.52
CA ALA A 17 -0.60 -3.79 -9.96
C ALA A 17 -1.52 -4.62 -10.86
N LEU A 18 -0.95 -5.39 -11.81
CA LEU A 18 -1.70 -6.32 -12.65
C LEU A 18 -2.40 -7.41 -11.82
N TRP A 19 -1.73 -7.96 -10.81
CA TRP A 19 -2.35 -8.91 -9.88
C TRP A 19 -3.56 -8.28 -9.17
N GLN A 20 -3.40 -7.07 -8.63
CA GLN A 20 -4.47 -6.37 -7.90
C GLN A 20 -5.66 -6.08 -8.81
N SER A 21 -5.40 -5.63 -10.04
CA SER A 21 -6.43 -5.36 -11.04
C SER A 21 -7.15 -6.61 -11.51
N ARG A 22 -6.43 -7.71 -11.76
CA ARG A 22 -7.04 -9.02 -12.10
C ARG A 22 -7.89 -9.55 -10.96
N HIS A 23 -7.44 -9.37 -9.72
CA HIS A 23 -8.20 -9.78 -8.53
C HIS A 23 -9.54 -9.02 -8.42
N VAL A 24 -9.53 -7.70 -8.63
CA VAL A 24 -10.76 -6.89 -8.65
C VAL A 24 -11.63 -7.25 -9.86
N ALA A 25 -11.05 -7.36 -11.06
CA ALA A 25 -11.77 -7.73 -12.28
C ALA A 25 -12.49 -9.08 -12.13
N ALA A 26 -11.83 -10.09 -11.55
CA ALA A 26 -12.44 -11.39 -11.30
C ALA A 26 -13.62 -11.31 -10.33
N ARG A 27 -13.54 -10.45 -9.29
CA ARG A 27 -14.66 -10.24 -8.36
C ARG A 27 -15.83 -9.52 -9.01
N ILE A 28 -15.57 -8.54 -9.88
CA ILE A 28 -16.62 -7.86 -10.65
C ILE A 28 -17.28 -8.84 -11.62
N ALA A 29 -16.50 -9.62 -12.37
CA ALA A 29 -17.00 -10.59 -13.34
C ALA A 29 -17.86 -11.70 -12.71
N ALA A 30 -17.68 -11.97 -11.41
CA ALA A 30 -18.51 -12.92 -10.66
C ALA A 30 -19.89 -12.35 -10.27
N LEU A 31 -20.13 -11.05 -10.45
CA LEU A 31 -21.42 -10.43 -10.13
C LEU A 31 -22.45 -10.70 -11.23
N PRO A 32 -23.72 -11.01 -10.88
CA PRO A 32 -24.77 -11.20 -11.86
C PRO A 32 -24.97 -9.98 -12.77
N GLY A 33 -24.88 -10.20 -14.08
CA GLY A 33 -25.09 -9.15 -15.09
C GLY A 33 -23.94 -8.16 -15.24
N ALA A 34 -22.78 -8.41 -14.61
CA ALA A 34 -21.61 -7.59 -14.80
C ALA A 34 -21.13 -7.60 -16.27
N PRO A 35 -20.67 -6.45 -16.79
CA PRO A 35 -20.02 -6.41 -18.09
C PRO A 35 -18.67 -7.12 -18.04
N GLU A 36 -18.12 -7.43 -19.21
CA GLU A 36 -16.71 -7.80 -19.33
C GLU A 36 -15.82 -6.69 -18.75
N VAL A 37 -14.74 -7.06 -18.06
CA VAL A 37 -13.78 -6.11 -17.51
C VAL A 37 -12.51 -6.12 -18.36
N GLU A 38 -12.23 -5.00 -19.02
CA GLU A 38 -11.03 -4.81 -19.83
C GLU A 38 -9.93 -4.14 -18.99
N LEU A 39 -8.73 -4.72 -18.96
CA LEU A 39 -7.58 -4.10 -18.28
C LEU A 39 -6.87 -3.12 -19.21
N VAL A 40 -6.81 -1.85 -18.83
CA VAL A 40 -6.10 -0.80 -19.57
C VAL A 40 -4.81 -0.45 -18.82
N VAL A 41 -3.66 -0.82 -19.39
CA VAL A 41 -2.36 -0.55 -18.78
C VAL A 41 -1.93 0.88 -19.08
N ILE A 42 -1.79 1.69 -18.03
CA ILE A 42 -1.37 3.09 -18.09
C ILE A 42 0.09 3.18 -17.62
N ARG A 43 0.94 3.77 -18.46
CA ARG A 43 2.34 4.03 -18.11
C ARG A 43 2.41 5.26 -17.21
N THR A 44 3.01 5.11 -16.03
CA THR A 44 3.18 6.22 -15.10
C THR A 44 4.63 6.72 -15.11
N ALA A 45 4.87 8.00 -14.84
CA ALA A 45 6.23 8.54 -14.69
C ALA A 45 7.03 7.76 -13.63
N GLY A 46 6.35 7.24 -12.60
CA GLY A 46 6.97 6.41 -11.57
C GLY A 46 7.47 5.04 -12.00
N ASP A 47 7.12 4.58 -13.20
CA ASP A 47 7.70 3.37 -13.79
C ASP A 47 9.08 3.64 -14.43
N ASN A 48 9.38 4.90 -14.79
CA ASN A 48 10.60 5.29 -15.49
C ASN A 48 11.73 5.83 -14.57
N ILE A 49 11.44 6.13 -13.30
CA ILE A 49 12.44 6.72 -12.37
C ILE A 49 12.96 5.67 -11.39
N ALA A 50 13.94 4.88 -11.85
CA ALA A 50 14.64 3.91 -11.02
C ALA A 50 15.65 4.57 -10.04
N ASP A 51 16.18 5.75 -10.38
CA ASP A 51 17.44 6.26 -9.81
C ASP A 51 17.34 7.53 -8.93
N VAL A 52 16.14 8.10 -8.72
CA VAL A 52 15.95 9.28 -7.83
C VAL A 52 15.35 8.85 -6.49
N PRO A 53 15.94 9.20 -5.33
CA PRO A 53 15.41 8.88 -4.00
C PRO A 53 13.94 9.28 -3.82
N LEU A 54 13.13 8.46 -3.15
CA LEU A 54 11.67 8.67 -2.99
C LEU A 54 11.38 9.94 -2.17
N SER A 55 12.31 10.32 -1.29
CA SER A 55 12.31 11.57 -0.53
C SER A 55 12.60 12.82 -1.39
N GLN A 56 13.15 12.65 -2.60
CA GLN A 56 13.48 13.75 -3.52
C GLN A 56 12.46 13.88 -4.66
N VAL A 57 11.61 12.87 -4.86
CA VAL A 57 10.50 12.94 -5.83
C VAL A 57 9.36 13.73 -5.19
N ALA A 58 9.32 15.04 -5.46
CA ALA A 58 8.26 15.93 -4.97
C ALA A 58 6.93 15.65 -5.69
N GLY A 59 5.84 15.49 -4.93
CA GLY A 59 4.47 15.41 -5.45
C GLY A 59 3.63 14.33 -4.78
N LYS A 60 2.43 14.69 -4.32
CA LYS A 60 1.49 13.82 -3.60
C LYS A 60 0.88 12.69 -4.46
N ALA A 61 1.20 12.56 -5.76
CA ALA A 61 0.50 11.68 -6.70
C ALA A 61 1.43 10.94 -7.70
N PHE A 62 2.70 10.69 -7.36
CA PHE A 62 3.71 10.22 -8.31
C PHE A 62 3.39 8.90 -9.05
N PHE A 63 2.58 8.03 -8.45
CA PHE A 63 2.15 6.76 -9.06
C PHE A 63 0.70 6.74 -9.51
N THR A 64 -0.05 7.82 -9.28
CA THR A 64 -1.51 7.86 -9.47
C THR A 64 -1.94 8.87 -10.50
N ARG A 65 -1.14 9.92 -10.74
CA ARG A 65 -1.51 11.06 -11.59
C ARG A 65 -2.03 10.66 -12.97
N GLU A 66 -1.29 9.86 -13.73
CA GLU A 66 -1.71 9.49 -15.10
C GLU A 66 -2.98 8.62 -15.09
N ILE A 67 -3.18 7.82 -14.04
CA ILE A 67 -4.39 7.03 -13.86
C ILE A 67 -5.58 7.92 -13.50
N GLU A 68 -5.36 8.92 -12.63
CA GLU A 68 -6.37 9.90 -12.23
C GLU A 68 -6.80 10.77 -13.42
N GLU A 69 -5.86 11.18 -14.28
CA GLU A 69 -6.14 11.88 -15.54
C GLU A 69 -6.98 10.99 -16.49
N ALA A 70 -6.66 9.71 -16.62
CA ALA A 70 -7.44 8.75 -17.43
C ALA A 70 -8.85 8.50 -16.86
N LEU A 71 -9.03 8.51 -15.54
CA LEU A 71 -10.34 8.42 -14.91
C LEU A 71 -11.18 9.67 -15.19
N LEU A 72 -10.58 10.86 -15.06
CA LEU A 72 -11.26 12.14 -15.27
C LEU A 72 -11.62 12.37 -16.74
N SER A 73 -10.78 11.93 -17.68
CA SER A 73 -11.03 12.02 -19.12
C SER A 73 -12.05 11.00 -19.64
N GLY A 74 -12.39 9.98 -18.83
CA GLY A 74 -13.24 8.88 -19.25
C GLY A 74 -12.54 7.85 -20.14
N GLU A 75 -11.20 7.85 -20.19
CA GLU A 75 -10.41 6.81 -20.85
C GLU A 75 -10.56 5.44 -20.15
N VAL A 76 -10.63 5.45 -18.81
CA VAL A 76 -10.93 4.29 -17.98
C VAL A 76 -12.09 4.60 -17.03
N ASP A 77 -12.78 3.58 -16.55
CA ASP A 77 -13.99 3.72 -15.72
C ASP A 77 -13.70 3.62 -14.23
N LEU A 78 -12.74 2.76 -13.87
CA LEU A 78 -12.23 2.57 -12.52
C LEU A 78 -10.75 2.25 -12.56
N ALA A 79 -10.07 2.40 -11.43
CA ALA A 79 -8.68 2.01 -11.25
C ALA A 79 -8.46 1.34 -9.89
N VAL A 80 -7.43 0.49 -9.82
CA VAL A 80 -7.10 -0.26 -8.59
C VAL A 80 -5.73 0.15 -8.07
N HIS A 81 -5.67 0.47 -6.79
CA HIS A 81 -4.47 0.94 -6.13
C HIS A 81 -4.19 0.16 -4.85
N SER A 82 -2.90 0.04 -4.50
CA SER A 82 -2.54 -0.14 -3.10
C SER A 82 -2.93 1.14 -2.34
N LEU A 83 -3.79 1.04 -1.33
CA LEU A 83 -4.36 2.25 -0.70
C LEU A 83 -3.32 3.12 0.00
N LYS A 84 -2.20 2.54 0.43
CA LYS A 84 -1.05 3.27 0.98
C LYS A 84 -0.36 4.21 -0.03
N ASP A 85 -0.55 3.99 -1.33
CA ASP A 85 0.06 4.76 -2.41
C ASP A 85 -0.89 5.88 -2.92
N LEU A 86 -2.15 5.89 -2.49
CA LEU A 86 -3.11 6.96 -2.80
C LEU A 86 -2.93 8.14 -1.85
N ALA A 87 -2.90 9.36 -2.40
CA ALA A 87 -2.92 10.60 -1.64
C ALA A 87 -4.07 10.62 -0.61
N THR A 88 -3.83 11.23 0.56
CA THR A 88 -4.88 11.41 1.59
C THR A 88 -6.00 12.34 1.11
N GLU A 89 -5.63 13.34 0.32
CA GLU A 89 -6.54 14.26 -0.35
C GLU A 89 -6.90 13.69 -1.72
N MET A 90 -8.19 13.50 -1.97
CA MET A 90 -8.70 12.95 -3.22
C MET A 90 -8.84 14.07 -4.26
N PRO A 91 -8.41 13.90 -5.53
CA PRO A 91 -8.67 14.87 -6.57
C PRO A 91 -10.17 15.13 -6.76
N SER A 92 -10.53 16.38 -7.08
CA SER A 92 -11.91 16.74 -7.39
C SER A 92 -12.45 15.89 -8.54
N GLY A 93 -13.70 15.41 -8.40
CA GLY A 93 -14.34 14.54 -9.39
C GLY A 93 -14.01 13.05 -9.25
N LEU A 94 -13.09 12.66 -8.35
CA LEU A 94 -12.76 11.26 -8.06
C LEU A 94 -13.18 10.87 -6.63
N ALA A 95 -13.40 9.58 -6.42
CA ALA A 95 -13.74 8.99 -5.13
C ALA A 95 -13.19 7.57 -4.98
N ILE A 96 -13.07 7.11 -3.73
CA ILE A 96 -12.83 5.69 -3.44
C ILE A 96 -14.18 4.97 -3.39
N GLY A 97 -14.50 4.27 -4.47
CA GLY A 97 -15.73 3.49 -4.60
C GLY A 97 -15.76 2.27 -3.70
N ALA A 98 -14.62 1.60 -3.52
CA ALA A 98 -14.50 0.44 -2.64
C ALA A 98 -13.11 0.36 -1.98
N VAL A 99 -13.07 -0.12 -0.74
CA VAL A 99 -11.86 -0.55 -0.04
C VAL A 99 -12.02 -2.04 0.25
N LEU A 100 -11.21 -2.87 -0.40
CA LEU A 100 -11.31 -4.32 -0.26
C LEU A 100 -10.74 -4.78 1.10
N GLU A 101 -11.19 -5.95 1.53
CA GLU A 101 -10.68 -6.66 2.71
C GLU A 101 -9.14 -6.58 2.82
N ARG A 102 -8.66 -6.17 4.00
CA ARG A 102 -7.24 -5.96 4.27
C ARG A 102 -6.51 -7.29 4.35
N GLN A 103 -5.47 -7.44 3.53
CA GLN A 103 -4.49 -8.50 3.74
C GLN A 103 -3.53 -8.14 4.89
N ASP A 104 -2.70 -9.10 5.31
CA ASP A 104 -1.64 -8.92 6.32
C ASP A 104 -0.93 -7.55 6.19
N PRO A 105 -1.16 -6.63 7.15
CA PRO A 105 -0.63 -5.27 7.10
C PRO A 105 0.84 -5.21 7.53
N ARG A 106 1.41 -6.30 8.04
CA ARG A 106 2.79 -6.33 8.56
C ARG A 106 3.82 -6.07 7.47
N ASP A 107 4.98 -5.60 7.91
CA ASP A 107 6.19 -5.71 7.12
C ASP A 107 6.82 -7.09 7.33
N VAL A 108 7.55 -7.56 6.33
CA VAL A 108 8.32 -8.80 6.38
C VAL A 108 9.79 -8.51 6.16
N LEU A 109 10.64 -9.17 6.95
CA LEU A 109 12.07 -9.28 6.69
C LEU A 109 12.30 -10.43 5.71
N LEU A 110 12.98 -10.14 4.60
CA LEU A 110 13.44 -11.17 3.67
C LEU A 110 14.96 -11.24 3.70
N ALA A 111 15.51 -12.45 3.76
CA ALA A 111 16.94 -12.69 3.75
C ALA A 111 17.23 -14.07 3.14
N ALA A 112 18.36 -14.21 2.45
CA ALA A 112 18.79 -15.51 1.94
C ALA A 112 19.10 -16.48 3.10
N ALA A 113 19.78 -15.98 4.14
CA ALA A 113 20.05 -16.73 5.35
C ALA A 113 18.80 -16.87 6.26
N PRO A 114 18.70 -17.91 7.10
CA PRO A 114 17.61 -18.08 8.08
C PRO A 114 17.83 -17.18 9.30
N VAL A 115 17.64 -15.87 9.13
CA VAL A 115 17.84 -14.84 10.17
C VAL A 115 16.59 -14.02 10.42
N THR A 116 16.41 -13.55 11.64
CA THR A 116 15.41 -12.57 12.06
C THR A 116 16.06 -11.19 12.20
N LEU A 117 15.25 -10.15 12.41
CA LEU A 117 15.72 -8.80 12.73
C LEU A 117 16.63 -8.81 13.96
N ASP A 118 16.32 -9.62 14.96
CA ASP A 118 17.10 -9.68 16.21
C ASP A 118 18.39 -10.50 16.06
N THR A 119 18.45 -11.43 15.10
CA THR A 119 19.64 -12.28 14.87
C THR A 119 20.51 -11.84 13.69
N LEU A 120 20.16 -10.74 13.01
CA LEU A 120 21.03 -10.17 11.97
C LEU A 120 22.40 -9.79 12.55
N PRO A 121 23.51 -10.08 11.83
CA PRO A 121 24.85 -9.68 12.27
C PRO A 121 24.96 -8.17 12.46
N ALA A 122 25.83 -7.76 13.39
CA ALA A 122 26.14 -6.34 13.56
C ALA A 122 26.69 -5.73 12.27
N GLY A 123 26.21 -4.54 11.91
CA GLY A 123 26.61 -3.87 10.66
C GLY A 123 25.93 -4.40 9.40
N ALA A 124 24.97 -5.35 9.50
CA ALA A 124 24.29 -5.88 8.32
C ALA A 124 23.54 -4.80 7.54
N ARG A 125 23.60 -4.90 6.21
CA ARG A 125 23.00 -3.99 5.23
C ARG A 125 21.54 -4.38 4.96
N VAL A 126 20.61 -3.56 5.42
CA VAL A 126 19.18 -3.78 5.28
C VAL A 126 18.59 -2.87 4.20
N GLY A 127 18.10 -3.46 3.11
CA GLY A 127 17.54 -2.73 1.97
C GLY A 127 16.13 -2.18 2.21
N THR A 128 15.99 -0.86 2.22
CA THR A 128 14.70 -0.15 2.21
C THR A 128 14.86 1.33 1.84
N SER A 129 13.97 1.84 0.96
CA SER A 129 13.85 3.30 0.68
C SER A 129 12.75 3.99 1.49
N SER A 130 12.06 3.27 2.40
CA SER A 130 11.01 3.86 3.24
C SER A 130 11.61 4.51 4.48
N LEU A 131 11.41 5.82 4.65
CA LEU A 131 11.88 6.56 5.84
C LEU A 131 11.28 6.02 7.14
N ARG A 132 10.00 5.60 7.11
CA ARG A 132 9.35 4.88 8.23
C ARG A 132 10.15 3.64 8.61
N ARG A 133 10.43 2.76 7.65
CA ARG A 133 11.17 1.51 7.92
C ARG A 133 12.58 1.79 8.40
N LYS A 134 13.28 2.78 7.84
CA LYS A 134 14.62 3.18 8.28
C LYS A 134 14.62 3.63 9.74
N ALA A 135 13.70 4.51 10.12
CA ALA A 135 13.57 4.99 11.49
C ALA A 135 13.27 3.85 12.47
N LEU A 136 12.36 2.94 12.10
CA LEU A 136 12.00 1.78 12.92
C LEU A 136 13.15 0.76 13.04
N LEU A 137 13.92 0.54 11.96
CA LEU A 137 15.13 -0.28 11.98
C LEU A 137 16.18 0.34 12.91
N ALA A 138 16.49 1.63 12.74
CA ALA A 138 17.47 2.34 13.58
C ALA A 138 17.07 2.34 15.06
N ARG A 139 15.77 2.38 15.36
CA ARG A 139 15.24 2.25 16.72
C ARG A 139 15.41 0.84 17.29
N ALA A 140 15.10 -0.18 16.50
CA ALA A 140 15.14 -1.58 16.96
C ALA A 140 16.57 -2.12 17.05
N ARG A 141 17.42 -1.75 16.10
CA ARG A 141 18.78 -2.24 15.92
C ARG A 141 19.68 -1.11 15.37
N PRO A 142 20.18 -0.21 16.24
CA PRO A 142 20.99 0.95 15.83
C PRO A 142 22.31 0.60 15.11
N ASP A 143 22.74 -0.65 15.22
CA ASP A 143 23.95 -1.19 14.61
C ASP A 143 23.77 -1.62 13.14
N LEU A 144 22.53 -1.71 12.64
CA LEU A 144 22.24 -2.07 11.25
C LEU A 144 22.41 -0.89 10.30
N VAL A 145 22.82 -1.17 9.07
CA VAL A 145 23.04 -0.16 8.03
C VAL A 145 21.86 -0.18 7.05
N ALA A 146 21.00 0.83 7.09
CA ALA A 146 19.90 0.94 6.13
C ALA A 146 20.40 1.42 4.76
N VAL A 147 20.16 0.63 3.71
CA VAL A 147 20.61 0.92 2.34
C VAL A 147 19.42 1.15 1.42
N GLU A 148 19.54 2.08 0.47
CA GLU A 148 18.50 2.36 -0.52
C GLU A 148 18.12 1.11 -1.34
N LEU A 149 16.82 0.91 -1.57
CA LEU A 149 16.30 -0.22 -2.33
C LEU A 149 15.10 0.18 -3.19
N ARG A 150 15.31 0.11 -4.51
CA ARG A 150 14.34 0.50 -5.55
C ARG A 150 13.98 -0.67 -6.47
N GLY A 151 12.95 -0.46 -7.29
CA GLY A 151 12.36 -1.45 -8.19
C GLY A 151 11.02 -1.99 -7.69
N ASN A 152 10.37 -2.81 -8.52
CA ASN A 152 9.19 -3.58 -8.13
C ASN A 152 9.58 -4.74 -7.17
N VAL A 153 8.59 -5.44 -6.60
CA VAL A 153 8.83 -6.52 -5.63
C VAL A 153 9.78 -7.62 -6.18
N PRO A 154 9.57 -8.17 -7.40
CA PRO A 154 10.50 -9.17 -7.97
C PRO A 154 11.93 -8.65 -8.11
N THR A 155 12.11 -7.42 -8.60
CA THR A 155 13.44 -6.81 -8.75
C THR A 155 14.17 -6.69 -7.41
N ARG A 156 13.44 -6.32 -6.35
CA ARG A 156 14.01 -6.17 -5.01
C ARG A 156 14.45 -7.52 -4.43
N ILE A 157 13.62 -8.55 -4.58
CA ILE A 157 13.95 -9.91 -4.13
C ILE A 157 15.14 -10.46 -4.92
N ARG A 158 15.19 -10.25 -6.24
CA ARG A 158 16.35 -10.63 -7.05
C ARG A 158 17.63 -9.95 -6.55
N ARG A 159 17.60 -8.65 -6.27
CA ARG A 159 18.76 -7.92 -5.73
C ARG A 159 19.21 -8.43 -4.35
N LEU A 160 18.28 -8.91 -3.52
CA LEU A 160 18.61 -9.61 -2.27
C LEU A 160 19.39 -10.91 -2.58
N LEU A 161 18.87 -11.75 -3.49
CA LEU A 161 19.48 -13.02 -3.85
C LEU A 161 20.84 -12.87 -4.55
N GLU A 162 21.07 -11.75 -5.23
CA GLU A 162 22.37 -11.34 -5.79
C GLU A 162 23.40 -10.92 -4.71
N GLY A 163 23.06 -10.96 -3.41
CA GLY A 163 23.97 -10.60 -2.31
C GLY A 163 24.19 -9.10 -2.12
N ARG A 164 23.38 -8.25 -2.77
CA ARG A 164 23.51 -6.78 -2.67
C ARG A 164 23.08 -6.24 -1.30
N TYR A 165 22.29 -7.02 -0.57
CA TYR A 165 21.78 -6.72 0.76
C TYR A 165 21.86 -7.98 1.61
N ASP A 166 22.05 -7.81 2.91
CA ASP A 166 22.05 -8.94 3.85
C ASP A 166 20.61 -9.30 4.27
N ALA A 167 19.72 -8.30 4.27
CA ALA A 167 18.28 -8.47 4.33
C ALA A 167 17.56 -7.31 3.59
N ILE A 168 16.28 -7.47 3.26
CA ILE A 168 15.41 -6.38 2.79
C ILE A 168 14.10 -6.38 3.57
N VAL A 169 13.42 -5.23 3.64
CA VAL A 169 12.10 -5.12 4.27
C VAL A 169 11.05 -4.76 3.24
N LEU A 170 10.04 -5.62 3.08
CA LEU A 170 8.90 -5.44 2.16
C LEU A 170 7.56 -5.53 2.92
N ALA A 171 6.46 -5.18 2.25
CA ALA A 171 5.13 -5.34 2.84
C ALA A 171 4.68 -6.80 2.62
N ALA A 172 4.19 -7.46 3.67
CA ALA A 172 3.73 -8.86 3.61
C ALA A 172 2.71 -9.05 2.48
N ALA A 173 1.74 -8.13 2.40
CA ALA A 173 0.71 -8.17 1.38
C ALA A 173 1.25 -8.24 -0.07
N GLY A 174 2.24 -7.42 -0.41
CA GLY A 174 2.81 -7.41 -1.76
C GLY A 174 3.53 -8.70 -2.11
N VAL A 175 4.22 -9.29 -1.13
CA VAL A 175 4.94 -10.57 -1.28
C VAL A 175 3.96 -11.72 -1.42
N ASN A 176 2.94 -11.77 -0.55
CA ASN A 176 1.92 -12.82 -0.53
C ASN A 176 1.07 -12.84 -1.81
N ARG A 177 0.67 -11.67 -2.31
CA ARG A 177 -0.10 -11.55 -3.57
C ARG A 177 0.64 -12.16 -4.76
N LEU A 178 1.95 -11.96 -4.81
CA LEU A 178 2.79 -12.49 -5.88
C LEU A 178 3.27 -13.93 -5.63
N GLY A 179 2.95 -14.54 -4.49
CA GLY A 179 3.45 -15.87 -4.12
C GLY A 179 4.97 -15.92 -3.89
N LEU A 180 5.62 -14.79 -3.62
CA LEU A 180 7.08 -14.68 -3.51
C LEU A 180 7.59 -14.85 -2.07
N THR A 181 7.04 -15.81 -1.33
CA THR A 181 7.22 -15.93 0.13
C THR A 181 8.44 -16.75 0.55
N ALA A 182 9.16 -17.38 -0.38
CA ALA A 182 10.26 -18.30 -0.08
C ALA A 182 11.37 -17.69 0.79
N GLU A 183 11.65 -16.40 0.62
CA GLU A 183 12.70 -15.68 1.35
C GLU A 183 12.20 -14.92 2.57
N VAL A 184 10.91 -15.03 2.92
CA VAL A 184 10.38 -14.42 4.14
C VAL A 184 10.94 -15.17 5.35
N ARG A 185 11.62 -14.45 6.24
CA ARG A 185 12.17 -15.02 7.47
C ARG A 185 11.43 -14.58 8.73
N GLU A 186 10.81 -13.41 8.68
CA GLU A 186 10.09 -12.87 9.83
C GLU A 186 8.95 -11.96 9.37
N HIS A 187 7.78 -12.12 9.99
CA HIS A 187 6.73 -11.10 9.96
C HIS A 187 6.94 -10.18 11.15
N LEU A 188 7.28 -8.92 10.87
CA LEU A 188 7.63 -7.95 11.91
C LEU A 188 6.38 -7.56 12.70
N ASP A 189 6.49 -7.66 14.03
CA ASP A 189 5.40 -7.35 14.96
C ASP A 189 4.98 -5.87 14.83
N PRO A 190 3.69 -5.57 14.56
CA PRO A 190 3.15 -4.20 14.54
C PRO A 190 3.39 -3.39 15.82
N GLU A 191 3.65 -4.01 16.98
CA GLU A 191 4.02 -3.29 18.20
C GLU A 191 5.41 -2.65 18.12
N ARG A 192 6.37 -3.34 17.50
CA ARG A 192 7.75 -2.84 17.30
C ARG A 192 7.92 -2.13 15.96
N PHE A 193 7.17 -2.56 14.94
CA PHE A 193 7.35 -2.17 13.56
C PHE A 193 6.01 -1.76 12.93
N LEU A 194 5.45 -0.64 13.42
CA LEU A 194 4.15 -0.14 12.99
C LEU A 194 4.03 -0.03 11.46
N PRO A 195 3.00 -0.64 10.84
CA PRO A 195 2.73 -0.57 9.41
C PRO A 195 2.65 0.85 8.85
N ALA A 196 2.86 0.98 7.54
CA ALA A 196 2.49 2.20 6.83
C ALA A 196 0.95 2.35 6.84
N VAL A 197 0.49 3.60 6.82
CA VAL A 197 -0.92 3.96 6.67
C VAL A 197 -1.52 3.20 5.49
N ALA A 198 -2.64 2.53 5.73
CA ALA A 198 -3.38 1.70 4.80
C ALA A 198 -2.61 0.55 4.14
N GLN A 199 -1.46 0.13 4.70
CA GLN A 199 -0.73 -1.02 4.21
C GLN A 199 -1.59 -2.29 4.28
N GLY A 200 -1.59 -3.08 3.20
CA GLY A 200 -2.39 -4.30 3.08
C GLY A 200 -3.74 -4.09 2.41
N ALA A 201 -4.30 -2.89 2.43
CA ALA A 201 -5.58 -2.60 1.77
C ALA A 201 -5.43 -2.28 0.28
N MET A 202 -6.44 -2.63 -0.51
CA MET A 202 -6.60 -2.20 -1.90
C MET A 202 -7.81 -1.29 -2.00
N ALA A 203 -7.73 -0.29 -2.86
CA ALA A 203 -8.82 0.63 -3.11
C ALA A 203 -9.14 0.68 -4.60
N VAL A 204 -10.43 0.80 -4.88
CA VAL A 204 -10.96 1.08 -6.21
C VAL A 204 -11.30 2.56 -6.29
N GLN A 205 -10.61 3.27 -7.17
CA GLN A 205 -10.85 4.69 -7.47
C GLN A 205 -11.75 4.79 -8.71
N LEU A 206 -12.71 5.70 -8.69
CA LEU A 206 -13.65 5.95 -9.80
C LEU A 206 -14.08 7.42 -9.79
N ARG A 207 -14.80 7.84 -10.83
CA ARG A 207 -15.43 9.18 -10.87
C ARG A 207 -16.56 9.27 -9.85
N SER A 208 -16.60 10.32 -9.05
CA SER A 208 -17.56 10.47 -7.95
C SER A 208 -19.02 10.50 -8.40
N ALA A 209 -19.30 10.95 -9.62
CA ALA A 209 -20.65 11.00 -10.20
C ALA A 209 -21.05 9.73 -10.98
N ASP A 210 -20.18 8.73 -11.08
CA ASP A 210 -20.41 7.52 -11.88
C ASP A 210 -21.11 6.44 -11.06
N SER A 211 -22.43 6.60 -10.90
CA SER A 211 -23.27 5.63 -10.18
C SER A 211 -23.31 4.26 -10.86
N GLU A 212 -23.13 4.21 -12.19
CA GLU A 212 -23.13 2.96 -12.93
C GLU A 212 -21.91 2.12 -12.61
N THR A 213 -20.70 2.71 -12.62
CA THR A 213 -19.49 2.01 -12.20
C THR A 213 -19.51 1.68 -10.71
N THR A 214 -20.04 2.58 -9.89
CA THR A 214 -20.13 2.39 -8.43
C THR A 214 -20.90 1.13 -8.05
N ARG A 215 -21.98 0.79 -8.77
CA ARG A 215 -22.79 -0.41 -8.48
C ARG A 215 -22.00 -1.71 -8.58
N TRP A 216 -20.99 -1.76 -9.45
CA TRP A 216 -20.18 -2.96 -9.70
C TRP A 216 -19.12 -3.20 -8.64
N VAL A 217 -18.80 -2.18 -7.82
CA VAL A 217 -17.74 -2.26 -6.83
C VAL A 217 -18.27 -2.18 -5.40
N ALA A 218 -19.53 -1.78 -5.21
CA ALA A 218 -20.15 -1.60 -3.89
C ALA A 218 -20.07 -2.86 -3.00
N SER A 219 -20.28 -4.05 -3.57
CA SER A 219 -20.19 -5.33 -2.84
C SER A 219 -18.76 -5.75 -2.50
N LEU A 220 -17.75 -5.09 -3.09
CA LEU A 220 -16.34 -5.35 -2.80
C LEU A 220 -15.84 -4.57 -1.59
N ASP A 221 -16.67 -3.64 -1.09
CA ASP A 221 -16.31 -2.76 0.01
C ASP A 221 -16.38 -3.48 1.35
N ASP A 222 -15.23 -3.57 2.03
CA ASP A 222 -15.12 -4.13 3.36
C ASP A 222 -15.20 -3.01 4.41
N GLY A 223 -16.34 -2.91 5.09
CA GLY A 223 -16.61 -1.90 6.10
C GLY A 223 -15.54 -1.79 7.20
N PRO A 224 -15.11 -2.90 7.84
CA PRO A 224 -14.03 -2.89 8.83
C PRO A 224 -12.70 -2.33 8.29
N THR A 225 -12.28 -2.72 7.08
CA THR A 225 -11.06 -2.21 6.44
C THR A 225 -11.22 -0.74 6.07
N ARG A 226 -12.36 -0.33 5.51
CA ARG A 226 -12.65 1.08 5.21
C ARG A 226 -12.55 1.94 6.46
N ALA A 227 -13.20 1.55 7.56
CA ALA A 227 -13.17 2.31 8.81
C ALA A 227 -11.74 2.41 9.37
N SER A 228 -11.00 1.29 9.40
CA SER A 228 -9.61 1.24 9.88
C SER A 228 -8.70 2.16 9.05
N THR A 229 -8.73 2.00 7.73
CA THR A 229 -7.86 2.78 6.83
C THR A 229 -8.27 4.24 6.74
N ALA A 230 -9.55 4.58 6.91
CA ALA A 230 -10.00 5.97 7.03
C ALA A 230 -9.43 6.65 8.28
N ALA A 231 -9.42 5.97 9.43
CA ALA A 231 -8.81 6.52 10.65
C ALA A 231 -7.31 6.74 10.51
N GLU A 232 -6.60 5.79 9.90
CA GLU A 232 -5.15 5.91 9.62
C GLU A 232 -4.86 7.07 8.66
N ARG A 233 -5.65 7.20 7.58
CA ARG A 233 -5.50 8.25 6.57
C ARG A 233 -5.86 9.63 7.10
N ALA A 234 -6.86 9.74 7.98
CA ALA A 234 -7.23 10.99 8.63
C ALA A 234 -6.08 11.52 9.51
N LEU A 235 -5.43 10.62 10.26
CA LEU A 235 -4.22 10.98 11.02
C LEU A 235 -3.10 11.47 10.08
N LEU A 236 -2.80 10.73 9.02
CA LEU A 236 -1.74 11.09 8.08
C LEU A 236 -2.01 12.46 7.43
N GLY A 237 -3.26 12.71 7.03
CA GLY A 237 -3.67 13.99 6.46
C GLY A 237 -3.50 15.14 7.45
N ARG A 238 -3.82 14.94 8.73
CA ARG A 238 -3.66 15.97 9.77
C ARG A 238 -2.20 16.29 10.10
N LEU A 239 -1.32 15.31 9.95
CA LEU A 239 0.14 15.47 10.08
C LEU A 239 0.78 16.12 8.83
N GLU A 240 -0.04 16.49 7.83
CA GLU A 240 0.41 16.96 6.51
C GLU A 240 1.40 15.98 5.85
N GLY A 241 1.26 14.71 6.20
CA GLY A 241 2.18 13.66 5.84
C GLY A 241 1.96 13.08 4.45
N GLY A 242 3.01 12.46 3.95
CA GLY A 242 2.99 11.59 2.77
C GLY A 242 3.97 10.44 2.93
N CYS A 243 4.29 9.73 1.84
CA CYS A 243 5.29 8.65 1.84
C CYS A 243 6.70 9.10 2.29
N GLN A 244 6.93 10.40 2.42
CA GLN A 244 8.21 11.00 2.79
C GLN A 244 8.36 11.33 4.28
N ILE A 245 7.40 10.97 5.14
CA ILE A 245 7.57 11.12 6.58
C ILE A 245 7.67 9.76 7.29
N PRO A 246 8.50 9.64 8.35
CA PRO A 246 8.67 8.40 9.10
C PRO A 246 7.50 8.14 10.07
N VAL A 247 6.31 7.96 9.50
CA VAL A 247 5.06 7.73 10.24
C VAL A 247 4.54 6.34 10.00
N GLY A 248 4.28 5.62 11.09
CA GLY A 248 3.50 4.38 11.11
C GLY A 248 2.14 4.63 11.75
N ALA A 249 1.10 4.04 11.18
CA ALA A 249 -0.24 4.07 11.75
C ALA A 249 -0.98 2.78 11.41
N PHE A 250 -1.63 2.20 12.42
CA PHE A 250 -2.35 0.95 12.27
C PHE A 250 -3.61 0.98 13.12
N ALA A 251 -4.74 0.82 12.45
CA ALA A 251 -6.05 0.71 13.03
C ALA A 251 -6.66 -0.67 12.78
N GLU A 252 -7.43 -1.11 13.76
CA GLU A 252 -8.10 -2.40 13.76
C GLU A 252 -9.53 -2.21 14.29
N VAL A 253 -10.49 -2.89 13.68
CA VAL A 253 -11.86 -2.98 14.16
C VAL A 253 -12.06 -4.36 14.78
N ALA A 254 -12.28 -4.41 16.09
CA ALA A 254 -12.54 -5.65 16.82
C ALA A 254 -13.60 -5.41 17.91
N GLY A 255 -14.58 -6.30 18.01
CA GLY A 255 -15.65 -6.21 19.02
C GLY A 255 -16.43 -4.88 18.96
N GLY A 256 -16.68 -4.36 17.75
CA GLY A 256 -17.38 -3.07 17.56
C GLY A 256 -16.56 -1.84 17.96
N LYS A 257 -15.26 -1.97 18.22
CA LYS A 257 -14.37 -0.87 18.58
C LYS A 257 -13.28 -0.71 17.53
N LEU A 258 -13.05 0.53 17.11
CA LEU A 258 -11.91 0.90 16.29
C LEU A 258 -10.78 1.34 17.23
N ARG A 259 -9.62 0.69 17.13
CA ARG A 259 -8.40 1.06 17.86
C ARG A 259 -7.35 1.52 16.86
N LEU A 260 -6.87 2.75 16.98
CA LEU A 260 -5.77 3.30 16.18
C LEU A 260 -4.52 3.43 17.05
N ARG A 261 -3.39 2.92 16.56
CA ARG A 261 -2.04 3.16 17.07
C ARG A 261 -1.25 3.94 16.03
N ALA A 262 -0.44 4.88 16.47
CA ALA A 262 0.43 5.61 15.55
C ALA A 262 1.71 6.08 16.23
N ALA A 263 2.75 6.27 15.41
CA ALA A 263 4.02 6.83 15.85
C ALA A 263 4.68 7.65 14.73
N VAL A 264 5.32 8.73 15.13
CA VAL A 264 6.29 9.49 14.32
C VAL A 264 7.66 9.27 14.93
N CYS A 265 8.62 8.81 14.13
CA CYS A 265 9.96 8.47 14.62
C CYS A 265 11.04 9.30 13.92
N ALA A 266 11.99 9.85 14.66
CA ALA A 266 13.16 10.48 14.06
C ALA A 266 13.95 9.45 13.22
N LEU A 267 14.60 9.91 12.15
CA LEU A 267 15.29 9.00 11.21
C LEU A 267 16.43 8.21 11.86
N ASP A 268 17.02 8.72 12.94
CA ASP A 268 18.04 8.05 13.75
C ASP A 268 17.44 7.06 14.77
N GLY A 269 16.11 6.93 14.84
CA GLY A 269 15.40 6.06 15.76
C GLY A 269 15.35 6.53 17.23
N ARG A 270 16.06 7.61 17.58
CA ARG A 270 16.28 8.02 18.99
C ARG A 270 15.07 8.69 19.62
N ARG A 271 14.26 9.41 18.83
CA ARG A 271 13.05 10.08 19.29
C ARG A 271 11.82 9.46 18.66
N VAL A 272 10.80 9.25 19.48
CA VAL A 272 9.49 8.76 19.05
C VAL A 272 8.39 9.54 19.75
N VAL A 273 7.39 9.94 18.99
CA VAL A 273 6.10 10.41 19.53
C VAL A 273 5.07 9.37 19.12
N ALA A 274 4.46 8.71 20.09
CA ALA A 274 3.50 7.63 19.86
C ALA A 274 2.21 7.88 20.63
N GLY A 275 1.11 7.35 20.12
CA GLY A 275 -0.19 7.43 20.75
C GLY A 275 -1.09 6.28 20.33
N GLN A 276 -2.07 5.97 21.18
CA GLN A 276 -3.13 5.03 20.88
C GLN A 276 -4.48 5.58 21.32
N ARG A 277 -5.53 5.29 20.56
CA ARG A 277 -6.90 5.66 20.92
C ARG A 277 -7.90 4.62 20.43
N GLY A 278 -8.87 4.31 21.29
CA GLY A 278 -10.02 3.46 20.96
C GLY A 278 -11.30 4.28 20.93
N VAL A 279 -12.16 4.04 19.95
CA VAL A 279 -13.51 4.60 19.86
C VAL A 279 -14.49 3.49 19.47
N LEU A 280 -15.78 3.68 19.75
CA LEU A 280 -16.81 2.82 19.18
C LEU A 280 -16.76 2.96 17.66
N ALA A 281 -16.73 1.83 16.94
CA ALA A 281 -16.80 1.84 15.49
C ALA A 281 -18.20 2.34 15.11
N ARG A 282 -18.28 3.52 14.49
CA ARG A 282 -19.54 3.97 13.90
C ARG A 282 -19.83 3.07 12.70
N PRO A 283 -21.06 2.58 12.51
CA PRO A 283 -21.42 1.93 11.27
C PRO A 283 -21.12 2.90 10.11
N ALA A 284 -20.54 2.38 9.03
CA ALA A 284 -20.35 3.16 7.81
C ALA A 284 -21.73 3.66 7.36
N ALA A 285 -21.84 4.97 7.14
CA ALA A 285 -23.04 5.62 6.59
C ALA A 285 -23.05 5.47 5.07
#